data_AF-A0A2E3BZS5-F1
#
_entry.id   AF-A0A2E3BZS5-F1
#
_cell.length_a   1.000
_cell.length_b   1.000
_cell.length_c   1.000
_cell.angle_alpha   90.00
_cell.angle_beta   90.00
_cell.angle_gamma   90.00
#
_symmetry.space_group_name_H-M   'P 1'
#
loop_
_entity.id
_entity.type
_entity.pdbx_description
1 polymer ?
#
loop_
_entity_poly.entity_id
_entity_poly.type
_entity_poly.pdbx_seq_one_letter_code
_entity_poly.pdbx_strand_id
1 'polypeptide(L)'
;MKYSFKTISKYAIKPKFGNSLFTMNDFINKVKWEGYPENLEQVDEYSNWEILGVCELNRNLKELTFGDENKNYYMYFITNTNRSKLFISIHISHPILWYEIGEVNEIEKIINYYNPHSYENNLDEIVAYVGSAESLELSLLDFENLILSSPFTELLMWGNLYQDFPFRKEYERLDISSKEHMIYFNQAMRQDPENFEEINVLTKFSKSKIKIIYDQNLFFIKLSYRPIKTSQIKIFEKDYNNIPIDIVNLIYNLDFFTKDSILKVSNLSSYHLYIATKLFENEIDLLNKLLEVSQENLDSLVNEDLNKLILNLKVKTEIDRVFENNDKFISYIILELENKNNIRGIIKKLKKKMKKLDFKEKTILENITSLINVAKLEHLQD
;
A
#
# COMPACT_ATOMS: atom_id res chain seq x y z
N MET A 1 -17.79 10.36 -31.28
CA MET A 1 -19.09 10.12 -30.61
C MET A 1 -19.49 11.41 -29.89
N LYS A 2 -20.77 11.83 -29.87
CA LYS A 2 -21.20 12.97 -29.04
C LYS A 2 -21.92 12.45 -27.80
N TYR A 3 -21.42 12.78 -26.61
CA TYR A 3 -22.05 12.39 -25.36
C TYR A 3 -23.22 13.32 -25.04
N SER A 4 -24.25 12.81 -24.37
CA SER A 4 -25.43 13.59 -23.99
C SER A 4 -26.07 12.98 -22.74
N PHE A 5 -26.97 13.71 -22.06
CA PHE A 5 -27.71 13.10 -20.95
C PHE A 5 -28.47 11.83 -21.37
N LYS A 6 -29.03 11.78 -22.58
CA LYS A 6 -29.68 10.58 -23.14
C LYS A 6 -28.73 9.37 -23.20
N THR A 7 -27.43 9.62 -23.38
CA THR A 7 -26.41 8.56 -23.39
C THR A 7 -26.20 7.95 -22.02
N ILE A 8 -26.28 8.76 -20.95
CA ILE A 8 -25.99 8.34 -19.58
C ILE A 8 -27.23 8.18 -18.69
N SER A 9 -28.44 8.47 -19.19
CA SER A 9 -29.67 8.52 -18.38
C SER A 9 -30.08 7.18 -17.78
N LYS A 10 -29.54 6.05 -18.30
CA LYS A 10 -29.68 4.72 -17.67
C LYS A 10 -28.93 4.63 -16.33
N TYR A 11 -27.87 5.43 -16.18
CA TYR A 11 -26.88 5.35 -15.10
C TYR A 11 -26.96 6.52 -14.13
N ALA A 12 -27.40 7.69 -14.62
CA ALA A 12 -27.30 8.95 -13.93
C ALA A 12 -28.64 9.68 -13.83
N ILE A 13 -28.81 10.39 -12.73
CA ILE A 13 -29.87 11.39 -12.56
C ILE A 13 -29.33 12.78 -12.85
N LYS A 14 -30.19 13.75 -13.19
CA LYS A 14 -29.74 15.14 -13.32
C LYS A 14 -29.28 15.66 -11.95
N PRO A 15 -28.13 16.37 -11.87
CA PRO A 15 -27.66 16.93 -10.61
C PRO A 15 -28.66 17.94 -10.07
N LYS A 16 -29.27 17.63 -8.93
CA LYS A 16 -30.09 18.55 -8.13
C LYS A 16 -29.66 18.39 -6.68
N PHE A 17 -29.22 19.47 -6.06
CA PHE A 17 -28.81 19.49 -4.66
C PHE A 17 -29.62 20.58 -3.95
N GLY A 18 -30.59 20.17 -3.12
CA GLY A 18 -31.61 21.09 -2.61
C GLY A 18 -32.50 21.64 -3.74
N ASN A 19 -32.73 22.96 -3.73
CA ASN A 19 -33.56 23.66 -4.73
C ASN A 19 -32.76 24.21 -5.93
N SER A 20 -31.43 24.03 -5.98
CA SER A 20 -30.57 24.57 -7.03
C SER A 20 -29.86 23.49 -7.85
N LEU A 21 -29.51 23.84 -9.09
CA LEU A 21 -28.63 23.05 -9.96
C LEU A 21 -27.19 23.20 -9.46
N PHE A 22 -26.53 22.08 -9.16
CA PHE A 22 -25.11 22.07 -8.86
C PHE A 22 -24.32 22.22 -10.17
N THR A 23 -23.51 23.27 -10.25
CA THR A 23 -22.84 23.69 -11.49
C THR A 23 -21.39 23.23 -11.54
N MET A 24 -20.78 23.33 -12.73
CA MET A 24 -19.35 23.07 -12.88
C MET A 24 -18.50 24.05 -12.06
N ASN A 25 -18.91 25.32 -11.96
CA ASN A 25 -18.25 26.30 -11.10
C ASN A 25 -18.28 25.89 -9.62
N ASP A 26 -19.41 25.37 -9.14
CA ASP A 26 -19.52 24.85 -7.77
C ASP A 26 -18.56 23.66 -7.55
N PHE A 27 -18.45 22.78 -8.55
CA PHE A 27 -17.52 21.65 -8.52
C PHE A 27 -16.07 22.13 -8.43
N ILE A 28 -15.65 23.01 -9.34
CA ILE A 28 -14.28 23.52 -9.43
C ILE A 28 -13.88 24.29 -8.17
N ASN A 29 -14.77 25.13 -7.64
CA ASN A 29 -14.50 25.85 -6.38
C ASN A 29 -14.28 24.90 -5.21
N LYS A 30 -15.01 23.77 -5.16
CA LYS A 30 -14.78 22.76 -4.12
C LYS A 30 -13.46 22.00 -4.32
N VAL A 31 -13.11 21.63 -5.55
CA VAL A 31 -11.79 21.01 -5.84
C VAL A 31 -10.65 21.90 -5.34
N LYS A 32 -10.70 23.21 -5.62
CA LYS A 32 -9.67 24.16 -5.17
C LYS A 32 -9.55 24.23 -3.65
N TRP A 33 -10.68 24.14 -2.94
CA TRP A 33 -10.70 24.19 -1.48
C TRP A 33 -10.07 22.95 -0.84
N GLU A 34 -10.04 21.81 -1.54
CA GLU A 34 -9.46 20.56 -1.05
C GLU A 34 -7.92 20.50 -1.15
N GLY A 35 -7.24 21.55 -1.61
CA GLY A 35 -5.81 21.76 -1.34
C GLY A 35 -4.84 20.94 -2.20
N TYR A 36 -5.19 20.63 -3.46
CA TYR A 36 -4.21 20.08 -4.41
C TYR A 36 -3.04 21.07 -4.62
N PRO A 37 -1.77 20.62 -4.70
CA PRO A 37 -0.61 21.50 -4.81
C PRO A 37 -0.76 22.44 -6.00
N GLU A 38 -0.35 23.69 -5.80
CA GLU A 38 -0.48 24.81 -6.74
C GLU A 38 0.16 24.56 -8.11
N ASN A 39 1.01 23.53 -8.23
CA ASN A 39 1.67 23.09 -9.45
C ASN A 39 0.80 22.20 -10.36
N LEU A 40 -0.38 21.77 -9.89
CA LEU A 40 -1.36 21.09 -10.74
C LEU A 40 -2.14 22.14 -11.53
N GLU A 41 -2.16 21.95 -12.85
CA GLU A 41 -2.68 22.84 -13.91
C GLU A 41 -4.00 23.56 -13.60
N GLN A 42 -4.28 24.58 -14.43
CA GLN A 42 -5.45 25.46 -14.38
C GLN A 42 -6.79 24.69 -14.30
N VAL A 43 -7.22 24.35 -13.08
CA VAL A 43 -8.55 23.79 -12.79
C VAL A 43 -9.65 24.69 -13.39
N ASP A 44 -9.36 25.99 -13.51
CA ASP A 44 -10.22 26.99 -14.15
C ASP A 44 -10.53 26.71 -15.62
N GLU A 45 -9.67 26.02 -16.38
CA GLU A 45 -9.94 25.64 -17.78
C GLU A 45 -11.17 24.74 -17.92
N TYR A 46 -11.50 23.98 -16.87
CA TYR A 46 -12.64 23.08 -16.82
C TYR A 46 -13.94 23.79 -16.42
N SER A 47 -13.90 25.06 -16.03
CA SER A 47 -15.10 25.82 -15.59
C SER A 47 -16.19 25.90 -16.65
N ASN A 48 -15.81 25.88 -17.94
CA ASN A 48 -16.74 25.92 -19.06
C ASN A 48 -17.34 24.55 -19.42
N TRP A 49 -16.97 23.48 -18.71
CA TRP A 49 -17.47 22.14 -18.97
C TRP A 49 -18.86 21.93 -18.34
N GLU A 50 -19.51 20.82 -18.69
CA GLU A 50 -20.88 20.55 -18.27
C GLU A 50 -20.95 19.24 -17.47
N ILE A 51 -21.61 19.28 -16.30
CA ILE A 51 -22.02 18.08 -15.57
C ILE A 51 -23.33 17.58 -16.19
N LEU A 52 -23.26 16.46 -16.91
CA LEU A 52 -24.42 15.85 -17.55
C LEU A 52 -25.36 15.18 -16.55
N GLY A 53 -24.79 14.56 -15.51
CA GLY A 53 -25.52 13.71 -14.57
C GLY A 53 -24.68 13.37 -13.35
N VAL A 54 -25.34 12.79 -12.35
CA VAL A 54 -24.70 12.22 -11.15
C VAL A 54 -25.24 10.83 -10.85
N CYS A 55 -24.41 9.99 -10.25
CA CYS A 55 -24.78 8.69 -9.68
C CYS A 55 -24.30 8.65 -8.23
N GLU A 56 -25.05 8.03 -7.33
CA GLU A 56 -24.63 7.88 -5.94
C GLU A 56 -23.49 6.85 -5.82
N LEU A 57 -22.49 7.14 -4.98
CA LEU A 57 -21.40 6.25 -4.60
C LEU A 57 -21.80 5.42 -3.37
N ASN A 58 -21.30 4.18 -3.27
CA ASN A 58 -21.59 3.26 -2.18
C ASN A 58 -23.08 3.07 -1.88
N ARG A 59 -23.97 3.23 -2.87
CA ARG A 59 -25.43 3.13 -2.68
C ARG A 59 -25.86 1.78 -2.08
N ASN A 60 -25.07 0.74 -2.34
CA ASN A 60 -25.28 -0.63 -1.88
C ASN A 60 -24.60 -0.92 -0.53
N LEU A 61 -23.73 -0.01 -0.05
CA LEU A 61 -22.93 -0.14 1.19
C LEU A 61 -23.13 1.08 2.11
N LYS A 62 -24.30 1.75 2.04
CA LYS A 62 -24.55 2.99 2.81
C LYS A 62 -24.36 2.81 4.32
N GLU A 63 -24.74 1.64 4.83
CA GLU A 63 -24.61 1.26 6.25
C GLU A 63 -23.15 1.16 6.73
N LEU A 64 -22.18 1.12 5.81
CA LEU A 64 -20.77 0.87 6.08
C LEU A 64 -19.87 2.08 5.81
N THR A 65 -20.44 3.24 5.48
CA THR A 65 -19.66 4.44 5.16
C THR A 65 -19.67 5.39 6.35
N PHE A 66 -18.63 5.30 7.17
CA PHE A 66 -18.51 6.07 8.41
C PHE A 66 -17.93 7.48 8.16
N GLY A 67 -18.56 8.49 8.76
CA GLY A 67 -17.98 9.83 8.89
C GLY A 67 -18.78 11.01 8.33
N ASP A 68 -20.00 10.81 7.79
CA ASP A 68 -20.94 11.92 7.58
C ASP A 68 -22.36 11.37 7.35
N GLU A 69 -23.13 11.23 8.43
CA GLU A 69 -24.42 10.51 8.49
C GLU A 69 -25.53 11.13 7.61
N ASN A 70 -25.27 12.26 6.93
CA ASN A 70 -26.26 12.99 6.14
C ASN A 70 -25.79 13.41 4.74
N LYS A 71 -24.67 12.90 4.24
CA LYS A 71 -24.17 13.27 2.91
C LYS A 71 -24.20 12.11 1.94
N ASN A 72 -25.01 12.26 0.89
CA ASN A 72 -24.88 11.45 -0.31
C ASN A 72 -23.57 11.84 -1.02
N TYR A 73 -22.74 10.84 -1.31
CA TYR A 73 -21.54 11.02 -2.14
C TYR A 73 -21.87 10.67 -3.58
N TYR A 74 -21.31 11.41 -4.53
CA TYR A 74 -21.68 11.29 -5.93
C TYR A 74 -20.48 11.05 -6.83
N MET A 75 -20.72 10.26 -7.85
CA MET A 75 -19.98 10.18 -9.09
C MET A 75 -20.55 11.22 -10.06
N TYR A 76 -19.69 12.00 -10.71
CA TYR A 76 -20.11 13.05 -11.63
C TYR A 76 -19.72 12.70 -13.07
N PHE A 77 -20.68 12.81 -13.98
CA PHE A 77 -20.48 12.59 -15.42
C PHE A 77 -20.26 13.94 -16.09
N ILE A 78 -19.03 14.20 -16.52
CA ILE A 78 -18.58 15.53 -16.96
C ILE A 78 -18.21 15.46 -18.44
N THR A 79 -18.62 16.45 -19.21
CA THR A 79 -18.32 16.53 -20.64
C THR A 79 -17.74 17.89 -20.99
N ASN A 80 -16.83 17.92 -21.95
CA ASN A 80 -16.36 19.17 -22.53
C ASN A 80 -17.45 19.87 -23.37
N THR A 81 -17.24 21.15 -23.69
CA THR A 81 -18.22 22.03 -24.35
C THR A 81 -18.80 21.49 -25.66
N ASN A 82 -17.98 20.83 -26.49
CA ASN A 82 -18.41 20.24 -27.76
C ASN A 82 -19.00 18.82 -27.61
N ARG A 83 -19.02 18.29 -26.38
CA ARG A 83 -19.47 16.96 -25.98
C ARG A 83 -18.75 15.80 -26.67
N SER A 84 -17.49 15.99 -27.05
CA SER A 84 -16.67 14.97 -27.70
C SER A 84 -16.03 13.98 -26.73
N LYS A 85 -15.86 14.37 -25.46
CA LYS A 85 -15.24 13.56 -24.40
C LYS A 85 -16.15 13.47 -23.19
N LEU A 86 -16.17 12.30 -22.56
CA LEU A 86 -16.86 12.05 -21.30
C LEU A 86 -15.84 11.66 -20.25
N PHE A 87 -15.98 12.25 -19.07
CA PHE A 87 -15.17 11.98 -17.90
C PHE A 87 -16.07 11.56 -16.73
N ILE A 88 -15.52 10.73 -15.86
CA ILE A 88 -16.14 10.35 -14.59
C ILE A 88 -15.24 10.81 -13.44
N SER A 89 -15.75 11.71 -12.60
CA SER A 89 -15.14 12.04 -11.31
C SER A 89 -15.74 11.19 -10.20
N ILE A 90 -14.89 10.70 -9.30
CA ILE A 90 -15.29 10.06 -8.05
C ILE A 90 -15.28 11.11 -6.96
N HIS A 91 -16.45 11.40 -6.39
CA HIS A 91 -16.63 12.56 -5.53
C HIS A 91 -16.16 13.84 -6.23
N ILE A 92 -15.79 14.84 -5.44
CA ILE A 92 -15.14 16.06 -5.91
C ILE A 92 -13.65 15.72 -5.96
N SER A 93 -13.14 15.37 -7.15
CA SER A 93 -11.72 15.05 -7.35
C SER A 93 -11.12 15.97 -8.40
N HIS A 94 -9.81 16.18 -8.34
CA HIS A 94 -9.11 17.02 -9.30
C HIS A 94 -9.29 16.51 -10.75
N PRO A 95 -9.51 17.39 -11.76
CA PRO A 95 -9.74 16.99 -13.15
C PRO A 95 -8.70 16.02 -13.74
N ILE A 96 -7.44 16.17 -13.34
CA ILE A 96 -6.35 15.30 -13.76
C ILE A 96 -6.56 13.82 -13.39
N LEU A 97 -7.37 13.55 -12.36
CA LEU A 97 -7.63 12.22 -11.85
C LEU A 97 -8.88 11.59 -12.46
N TRP A 98 -9.70 12.32 -13.20
CA TRP A 98 -10.95 11.79 -13.73
C TRP A 98 -10.72 10.64 -14.73
N TYR A 99 -11.59 9.63 -14.69
CA TYR A 99 -11.57 8.58 -15.70
C TYR A 99 -12.03 9.16 -17.05
N GLU A 100 -11.16 9.15 -18.07
CA GLU A 100 -11.56 9.44 -19.45
C GLU A 100 -12.26 8.22 -20.03
N ILE A 101 -13.49 8.36 -20.50
CA ILE A 101 -14.29 7.25 -21.02
C ILE A 101 -14.06 7.10 -22.52
N GLY A 102 -13.41 6.00 -22.91
CA GLY A 102 -13.24 5.62 -24.32
C GLY A 102 -14.47 4.92 -24.87
N GLU A 103 -15.10 4.07 -24.06
CA GLU A 103 -16.25 3.25 -24.45
C GLU A 103 -17.40 3.33 -23.42
N VAL A 104 -18.65 3.33 -23.89
CA VAL A 104 -19.83 3.45 -23.01
C VAL A 104 -19.93 2.30 -21.99
N ASN A 105 -19.40 1.12 -22.31
CA ASN A 105 -19.38 -0.04 -21.41
C ASN A 105 -18.49 0.19 -20.16
N GLU A 106 -17.52 1.11 -20.20
CA GLU A 106 -16.63 1.44 -19.08
C GLU A 106 -17.37 2.17 -17.96
N ILE A 107 -18.42 2.93 -18.31
CA ILE A 107 -19.29 3.60 -17.35
C ILE A 107 -19.88 2.59 -16.37
N GLU A 108 -20.42 1.49 -16.88
CA GLU A 108 -21.04 0.45 -16.05
C GLU A 108 -20.00 -0.26 -15.18
N LYS A 109 -18.80 -0.48 -15.71
CA LYS A 109 -17.67 -1.05 -14.93
C LYS A 109 -17.30 -0.14 -13.75
N ILE A 110 -17.14 1.16 -13.98
CA ILE A 110 -16.77 2.12 -12.93
C ILE A 110 -17.89 2.26 -11.90
N ILE A 111 -19.16 2.33 -12.33
CA ILE A 111 -20.30 2.40 -11.41
C ILE A 111 -20.37 1.17 -10.53
N ASN A 112 -20.27 -0.03 -11.10
CA ASN A 112 -20.30 -1.28 -10.36
C ASN A 112 -19.09 -1.40 -9.44
N TYR A 113 -17.94 -0.85 -9.84
CA TYR A 113 -16.75 -0.83 -9.01
C TYR A 113 -16.99 -0.05 -7.71
N TYR A 114 -17.54 1.17 -7.80
CA TYR A 114 -17.81 2.03 -6.64
C TYR A 114 -19.19 1.81 -5.99
N ASN A 115 -19.93 0.81 -6.43
CA ASN A 115 -21.18 0.37 -5.82
C ASN A 115 -21.24 -1.18 -5.74
N PRO A 116 -20.23 -1.82 -5.15
CA PRO A 116 -20.22 -3.27 -5.07
C PRO A 116 -21.35 -3.74 -4.14
N HIS A 117 -21.83 -4.97 -4.35
CA HIS A 117 -22.87 -5.55 -3.48
C HIS A 117 -22.25 -6.22 -2.24
N SER A 118 -20.95 -6.51 -2.28
CA SER A 118 -20.18 -7.11 -1.19
C SER A 118 -18.70 -6.77 -1.36
N TYR A 119 -17.92 -6.91 -0.29
CA TYR A 119 -16.46 -6.89 -0.38
C TYR A 119 -15.96 -8.13 -1.12
N GLU A 120 -14.99 -7.95 -2.01
CA GLU A 120 -14.31 -9.05 -2.71
C GLU A 120 -13.04 -9.43 -1.96
N ASN A 121 -12.67 -10.71 -2.01
CA ASN A 121 -11.47 -11.24 -1.35
C ASN A 121 -10.20 -11.12 -2.19
N ASN A 122 -10.32 -10.79 -3.48
CA ASN A 122 -9.18 -10.70 -4.40
C ASN A 122 -8.70 -9.26 -4.47
N LEU A 123 -7.69 -8.93 -3.66
CA LEU A 123 -7.04 -7.63 -3.64
C LEU A 123 -5.65 -7.74 -4.26
N ASP A 124 -5.33 -6.79 -5.13
CA ASP A 124 -3.96 -6.53 -5.53
C ASP A 124 -3.27 -5.77 -4.39
N GLU A 125 -1.97 -6.02 -4.22
CA GLU A 125 -1.17 -5.37 -3.18
C GLU A 125 0.03 -4.64 -3.76
N ILE A 126 0.27 -3.43 -3.27
CA ILE A 126 1.46 -2.64 -3.55
C ILE A 126 2.08 -2.25 -2.22
N VAL A 127 3.39 -2.46 -2.09
CA VAL A 127 4.20 -1.95 -0.98
C VAL A 127 5.25 -1.02 -1.55
N ALA A 128 5.35 0.19 -0.99
CA ALA A 128 6.30 1.20 -1.42
C ALA A 128 6.94 1.91 -0.24
N TYR A 129 8.19 2.31 -0.43
CA TYR A 129 8.87 3.27 0.44
C TYR A 129 8.51 4.67 -0.02
N VAL A 130 8.16 5.55 0.92
CA VAL A 130 7.73 6.93 0.59
C VAL A 130 8.69 8.02 1.05
N GLY A 131 9.57 7.72 2.02
CA GLY A 131 10.54 8.70 2.53
C GLY A 131 10.91 8.44 3.99
N SER A 132 11.85 9.21 4.50
CA SER A 132 12.10 9.31 5.93
C SER A 132 11.28 10.46 6.53
N ALA A 133 11.06 10.46 7.85
CA ALA A 133 10.40 11.57 8.52
C ALA A 133 11.14 12.89 8.31
N GLU A 134 12.46 12.83 8.21
CA GLU A 134 13.30 14.00 7.92
C GLU A 134 13.10 14.49 6.48
N SER A 135 13.11 13.59 5.48
CA SER A 135 12.97 14.01 4.07
C SER A 135 11.57 14.54 3.75
N LEU A 136 10.56 14.01 4.45
CA LEU A 136 9.17 14.43 4.27
C LEU A 136 8.80 15.62 5.15
N GLU A 137 9.59 15.92 6.19
CA GLU A 137 9.23 16.85 7.27
C GLU A 137 7.88 16.50 7.93
N LEU A 138 7.59 15.19 8.05
CA LEU A 138 6.33 14.66 8.59
C LEU A 138 6.59 13.66 9.72
N SER A 139 5.84 13.81 10.81
CA SER A 139 5.72 12.80 11.86
C SER A 139 4.61 11.79 11.56
N LEU A 140 4.54 10.70 12.34
CA LEU A 140 3.43 9.75 12.23
C LEU A 140 2.08 10.42 12.51
N LEU A 141 2.03 11.36 13.47
CA LEU A 141 0.83 12.15 13.77
C LEU A 141 0.41 13.03 12.58
N ASP A 142 1.37 13.54 11.79
CA ASP A 142 1.04 14.31 10.59
C ASP A 142 0.40 13.42 9.52
N PHE A 143 0.84 12.16 9.40
CA PHE A 143 0.17 11.17 8.56
C PHE A 143 -1.24 10.80 9.05
N GLU A 144 -1.45 10.68 10.37
CA GLU A 144 -2.79 10.51 10.94
C GLU A 144 -3.70 11.68 10.55
N ASN A 145 -3.21 12.92 10.71
CA ASN A 145 -3.95 14.12 10.34
C ASN A 145 -4.22 14.20 8.84
N LEU A 146 -3.26 13.81 8.00
CA LEU A 146 -3.43 13.74 6.55
C LEU A 146 -4.52 12.73 6.17
N ILE A 147 -4.53 11.54 6.79
CA ILE A 147 -5.59 10.55 6.59
C ILE A 147 -6.94 11.11 7.06
N LEU A 148 -7.03 11.65 8.28
CA LEU A 148 -8.30 12.11 8.87
C LEU A 148 -8.90 13.31 8.15
N SER A 149 -8.06 14.18 7.57
CA SER A 149 -8.47 15.36 6.81
C SER A 149 -8.91 15.04 5.38
N SER A 150 -8.55 13.87 4.86
CA SER A 150 -8.86 13.49 3.48
C SER A 150 -10.35 13.19 3.30
N PRO A 151 -11.02 13.76 2.29
CA PRO A 151 -12.41 13.40 1.98
C PRO A 151 -12.53 11.98 1.37
N PHE A 152 -11.41 11.34 1.06
CA PHE A 152 -11.34 10.04 0.39
C PHE A 152 -11.08 8.85 1.33
N THR A 153 -10.97 9.08 2.64
CA THR A 153 -10.75 8.05 3.67
C THR A 153 -11.97 7.91 4.57
N GLU A 154 -12.12 6.73 5.18
CA GLU A 154 -13.00 6.56 6.34
C GLU A 154 -12.35 7.19 7.58
N LEU A 155 -13.18 7.69 8.51
CA LEU A 155 -12.67 8.24 9.77
C LEU A 155 -12.24 7.15 10.77
N LEU A 156 -12.46 5.87 10.43
CA LEU A 156 -12.12 4.74 11.27
C LEU A 156 -10.68 4.29 10.97
N MET A 157 -9.76 4.68 11.84
CA MET A 157 -8.37 4.23 11.82
C MET A 157 -8.11 3.18 12.91
N TRP A 158 -7.13 2.31 12.70
CA TRP A 158 -6.71 1.32 13.69
C TRP A 158 -5.22 0.96 13.61
N GLY A 159 -4.67 0.53 14.73
CA GLY A 159 -3.28 0.09 14.87
C GLY A 159 -3.04 -1.36 14.47
N ASN A 160 -1.78 -1.79 14.51
CA ASN A 160 -1.36 -3.14 14.10
C ASN A 160 -1.86 -4.29 14.99
N LEU A 161 -2.43 -4.03 16.17
CA LEU A 161 -3.04 -5.08 16.99
C LEU A 161 -4.31 -5.69 16.37
N TYR A 162 -4.87 -5.04 15.36
CA TYR A 162 -6.12 -5.47 14.73
C TYR A 162 -5.96 -5.62 13.21
N GLN A 163 -6.62 -6.65 12.66
CA GLN A 163 -6.62 -6.87 11.20
C GLN A 163 -7.53 -5.88 10.46
N ASP A 164 -8.65 -5.51 11.09
CA ASP A 164 -9.63 -4.49 10.67
C ASP A 164 -10.09 -3.71 11.92
N PHE A 165 -10.81 -2.61 11.73
CA PHE A 165 -11.34 -1.78 12.81
C PHE A 165 -12.22 -2.62 13.77
N PRO A 166 -11.82 -2.79 15.04
CA PRO A 166 -12.42 -3.79 15.93
C PRO A 166 -13.86 -3.47 16.37
N PHE A 167 -14.27 -2.20 16.30
CA PHE A 167 -15.58 -1.74 16.75
C PHE A 167 -16.53 -1.40 15.61
N ARG A 168 -16.30 -1.93 14.40
CA ARG A 168 -17.06 -1.54 13.19
C ARG A 168 -18.57 -1.77 13.39
N LYS A 169 -18.94 -2.89 14.01
CA LYS A 169 -20.35 -3.26 14.28
C LYS A 169 -21.06 -2.30 15.23
N GLU A 170 -20.34 -1.73 16.17
CA GLU A 170 -20.86 -0.72 17.09
C GLU A 170 -21.19 0.55 16.31
N TYR A 171 -20.31 0.96 15.38
CA TYR A 171 -20.56 2.12 14.53
C TYR A 171 -21.71 1.88 13.55
N GLU A 172 -21.86 0.67 13.01
CA GLU A 172 -22.99 0.28 12.14
C GLU A 172 -24.36 0.48 12.80
N ARG A 173 -24.43 0.44 14.15
CA ARG A 173 -25.68 0.63 14.90
C ARG A 173 -26.06 2.11 15.08
N LEU A 174 -25.20 3.06 14.69
CA LEU A 174 -25.41 4.51 14.68
C LEU A 174 -25.77 5.19 16.04
N ASP A 175 -25.71 4.46 17.15
CA ASP A 175 -26.01 4.98 18.50
C ASP A 175 -24.74 5.08 19.37
N ILE A 176 -23.71 5.81 18.90
CA ILE A 176 -22.46 6.00 19.66
C ILE A 176 -22.37 7.44 20.19
N SER A 177 -22.22 7.60 21.50
CA SER A 177 -21.92 8.91 22.09
C SER A 177 -20.49 9.36 21.80
N SER A 178 -20.22 10.67 21.83
CA SER A 178 -18.86 11.20 21.65
C SER A 178 -17.83 10.60 22.62
N LYS A 179 -18.26 10.25 23.85
CA LYS A 179 -17.40 9.59 24.83
C LYS A 179 -17.03 8.17 24.41
N GLU A 180 -18.01 7.39 23.93
CA GLU A 180 -17.78 6.04 23.41
C GLU A 180 -16.91 6.07 22.16
N HIS A 181 -17.14 7.04 21.27
CA HIS A 181 -16.29 7.28 20.09
C HIS A 181 -14.81 7.42 20.49
N MET A 182 -14.50 8.29 21.47
CA MET A 182 -13.13 8.45 21.97
C MET A 182 -12.54 7.17 22.57
N ILE A 183 -13.35 6.40 23.31
CA ILE A 183 -12.90 5.14 23.91
C ILE A 183 -12.57 4.12 22.81
N TYR A 184 -13.47 3.94 21.84
CA TYR A 184 -13.27 3.01 20.73
C TYR A 184 -12.10 3.41 19.85
N PHE A 185 -11.94 4.70 19.56
CA PHE A 185 -10.80 5.20 18.80
C PHE A 185 -9.48 4.88 19.51
N ASN A 186 -9.36 5.24 20.80
CA ASN A 186 -8.16 4.94 21.59
C ASN A 186 -7.85 3.44 21.68
N GLN A 187 -8.87 2.59 21.78
CA GLN A 187 -8.68 1.14 21.79
C GLN A 187 -8.29 0.60 20.41
N ALA A 188 -8.88 1.11 19.34
CA ALA A 188 -8.59 0.69 17.97
C ALA A 188 -7.17 1.06 17.54
N MET A 189 -6.66 2.21 18.00
CA MET A 189 -5.30 2.71 17.67
C MET A 189 -4.16 2.03 18.44
N ARG A 190 -4.44 1.01 19.25
CA ARG A 190 -3.40 0.33 20.02
C ARG A 190 -2.37 -0.34 19.12
N GLN A 191 -1.11 -0.19 19.51
CA GLN A 191 0.06 -0.75 18.84
C GLN A 191 0.61 -1.97 19.60
N ASP A 192 1.21 -2.89 18.86
CA ASP A 192 2.06 -3.95 19.37
C ASP A 192 3.42 -3.35 19.76
N PRO A 193 3.79 -3.37 21.06
CA PRO A 193 5.02 -2.75 21.54
C PRO A 193 6.30 -3.43 21.05
N GLU A 194 6.22 -4.65 20.53
CA GLU A 194 7.40 -5.38 20.01
C GLU A 194 7.63 -5.16 18.51
N ASN A 195 6.69 -4.48 17.83
CA ASN A 195 6.72 -4.26 16.40
C ASN A 195 6.82 -2.76 16.05
N PHE A 196 6.92 -2.47 14.75
CA PHE A 196 6.84 -1.12 14.21
C PHE A 196 5.43 -0.54 14.34
N GLU A 197 5.32 0.78 14.35
CA GLU A 197 4.02 1.45 14.45
C GLU A 197 3.30 1.36 13.10
N GLU A 198 2.00 1.01 13.12
CA GLU A 198 1.17 1.03 11.93
C GLU A 198 -0.11 1.83 12.14
N ILE A 199 -0.53 2.52 11.09
CA ILE A 199 -1.87 3.08 10.97
C ILE A 199 -2.54 2.44 9.77
N ASN A 200 -3.73 1.89 10.01
CA ASN A 200 -4.55 1.30 8.98
C ASN A 200 -5.82 2.12 8.82
N VAL A 201 -6.27 2.29 7.59
CA VAL A 201 -7.52 2.96 7.23
C VAL A 201 -8.11 2.36 5.96
N LEU A 202 -9.43 2.46 5.79
CA LEU A 202 -10.06 2.18 4.51
C LEU A 202 -10.31 3.48 3.74
N THR A 203 -10.12 3.44 2.43
CA THR A 203 -10.68 4.47 1.54
C THR A 203 -12.20 4.45 1.60
N LYS A 204 -12.80 5.63 1.45
CA LYS A 204 -14.22 5.84 1.62
C LYS A 204 -15.05 5.17 0.54
N PHE A 205 -14.58 5.16 -0.71
CA PHE A 205 -15.39 4.80 -1.89
C PHE A 205 -15.01 3.43 -2.47
N SER A 206 -13.74 3.18 -2.74
CA SER A 206 -13.27 1.89 -3.27
C SER A 206 -13.12 0.84 -2.18
N LYS A 207 -13.12 1.26 -0.91
CA LYS A 207 -12.95 0.40 0.27
C LYS A 207 -11.63 -0.37 0.28
N SER A 208 -10.64 0.18 -0.43
CA SER A 208 -9.26 -0.26 -0.41
C SER A 208 -8.63 0.02 0.95
N LYS A 209 -7.76 -0.89 1.41
CA LYS A 209 -7.01 -0.73 2.67
C LYS A 209 -5.71 -0.01 2.40
N ILE A 210 -5.44 0.99 3.24
CA ILE A 210 -4.19 1.74 3.25
C ILE A 210 -3.57 1.51 4.61
N LYS A 211 -2.34 1.00 4.60
CA LYS A 211 -1.53 0.79 5.79
C LYS A 211 -0.28 1.64 5.67
N ILE A 212 -0.10 2.55 6.63
CA ILE A 212 1.13 3.31 6.82
C ILE A 212 1.94 2.60 7.90
N ILE A 213 3.20 2.35 7.59
CA ILE A 213 4.16 1.67 8.46
C ILE A 213 5.26 2.68 8.78
N TYR A 214 5.52 2.88 10.07
CA TYR A 214 6.60 3.72 10.56
C TYR A 214 7.62 2.89 11.32
N ASP A 215 8.83 2.80 10.77
CA ASP A 215 9.91 1.96 11.30
C ASP A 215 11.24 2.68 11.18
N GLN A 216 11.94 2.89 12.31
CA GLN A 216 13.25 3.54 12.36
C GLN A 216 13.35 4.84 11.55
N ASN A 217 12.38 5.75 11.72
CA ASN A 217 12.31 7.03 11.00
C ASN A 217 11.95 6.92 9.51
N LEU A 218 11.53 5.74 9.03
CA LEU A 218 11.14 5.49 7.65
C LEU A 218 9.64 5.24 7.54
N PHE A 219 9.07 5.76 6.46
CA PHE A 219 7.68 5.53 6.10
C PHE A 219 7.57 4.58 4.92
N PHE A 220 6.71 3.58 5.09
CA PHE A 220 6.27 2.69 4.03
C PHE A 220 4.76 2.73 3.93
N ILE A 221 4.24 2.55 2.73
CA ILE A 221 2.80 2.44 2.48
C ILE A 221 2.53 1.09 1.82
N LYS A 222 1.61 0.33 2.41
CA LYS A 222 0.99 -0.85 1.82
C LYS A 222 -0.45 -0.53 1.41
N LEU A 223 -0.75 -0.73 0.14
CA LEU A 223 -2.07 -0.56 -0.46
C LEU A 223 -2.61 -1.93 -0.83
N SER A 224 -3.80 -2.27 -0.33
CA SER A 224 -4.54 -3.48 -0.75
C SER A 224 -5.85 -3.03 -1.38
N TYR A 225 -6.04 -3.27 -2.68
CA TYR A 225 -7.14 -2.69 -3.45
C TYR A 225 -7.63 -3.62 -4.56
N ARG A 226 -8.86 -3.43 -5.03
CA ARG A 226 -9.33 -4.14 -6.22
C ARG A 226 -8.88 -3.38 -7.48
N PRO A 227 -8.22 -4.00 -8.46
CA PRO A 227 -7.77 -3.28 -9.65
C PRO A 227 -8.95 -2.81 -10.51
N ILE A 228 -8.87 -1.58 -11.04
CA ILE A 228 -9.86 -1.03 -11.97
C ILE A 228 -9.24 -0.80 -13.36
N LYS A 229 -9.47 -1.75 -14.27
CA LYS A 229 -9.02 -1.65 -15.67
C LYS A 229 -9.91 -0.69 -16.45
N THR A 230 -9.50 0.57 -16.54
CA THR A 230 -10.19 1.62 -17.31
C THR A 230 -9.21 2.36 -18.20
N SER A 231 -9.70 3.04 -19.24
CA SER A 231 -8.90 3.93 -20.07
C SER A 231 -8.24 5.03 -19.22
N GLN A 232 -6.94 4.82 -19.02
CA GLN A 232 -5.88 5.64 -18.41
C GLN A 232 -6.28 6.90 -17.63
N ILE A 233 -5.93 6.89 -16.35
CA ILE A 233 -5.50 8.10 -15.63
C ILE A 233 -4.09 8.42 -16.14
N LYS A 234 -3.97 9.28 -17.16
CA LYS A 234 -2.66 9.75 -17.64
C LYS A 234 -2.13 10.82 -16.67
N ILE A 235 -1.57 10.39 -15.55
CA ILE A 235 -0.85 11.28 -14.65
C ILE A 235 0.64 11.00 -14.81
N PHE A 236 1.38 12.09 -15.10
CA PHE A 236 2.82 12.27 -14.97
C PHE A 236 3.63 11.01 -14.62
N GLU A 237 4.38 10.44 -15.57
CA GLU A 237 5.51 9.50 -15.43
C GLU A 237 5.36 8.26 -14.51
N LYS A 238 4.25 8.13 -13.76
CA LYS A 238 3.96 7.13 -12.75
C LYS A 238 2.75 6.32 -13.24
N ASP A 239 2.91 5.02 -13.36
CA ASP A 239 1.86 4.13 -13.87
C ASP A 239 0.84 3.79 -12.76
N TYR A 240 -0.23 4.58 -12.67
CA TYR A 240 -1.38 4.32 -11.79
C TYR A 240 -2.51 3.54 -12.50
N ASN A 241 -2.23 2.85 -13.62
CA ASN A 241 -3.27 2.41 -14.58
C ASN A 241 -4.30 1.39 -14.07
N ASN A 242 -4.27 0.96 -12.81
CA ASN A 242 -5.29 0.10 -12.21
C ASN A 242 -5.66 0.49 -10.77
N ILE A 243 -5.14 1.62 -10.26
CA ILE A 243 -5.34 2.05 -8.88
C ILE A 243 -6.61 2.92 -8.81
N PRO A 244 -7.53 2.66 -7.87
CA PRO A 244 -8.72 3.49 -7.68
C PRO A 244 -8.39 4.95 -7.39
N ILE A 245 -9.14 5.87 -7.99
CA ILE A 245 -8.95 7.33 -7.88
C ILE A 245 -8.84 7.80 -6.43
N ASP A 246 -9.64 7.27 -5.51
CA ASP A 246 -9.64 7.64 -4.11
C ASP A 246 -8.37 7.24 -3.36
N ILE A 247 -7.68 6.18 -3.81
CA ILE A 247 -6.31 5.90 -3.35
C ILE A 247 -5.35 6.92 -3.96
N VAL A 248 -5.40 7.12 -5.28
CA VAL A 248 -4.49 8.04 -5.99
C VAL A 248 -4.58 9.45 -5.37
N ASN A 249 -5.78 9.94 -5.06
CA ASN A 249 -6.01 11.21 -4.37
C ASN A 249 -5.33 11.31 -3.00
N LEU A 250 -5.19 10.21 -2.27
CA LEU A 250 -4.50 10.23 -0.99
C LEU A 250 -2.97 10.26 -1.17
N ILE A 251 -2.46 9.55 -2.18
CA ILE A 251 -1.03 9.26 -2.28
C ILE A 251 -0.30 10.06 -3.37
N TYR A 252 -0.99 10.85 -4.20
CA TYR A 252 -0.37 11.48 -5.38
C TYR A 252 0.78 12.44 -5.04
N ASN A 253 0.75 13.06 -3.86
CA ASN A 253 1.82 13.94 -3.37
C ASN A 253 3.02 13.20 -2.80
N LEU A 254 2.94 11.89 -2.69
CA LEU A 254 4.01 11.08 -2.14
C LEU A 254 4.82 10.47 -3.28
N ASP A 255 6.14 10.41 -3.07
CA ASP A 255 7.01 9.66 -3.95
C ASP A 255 6.93 8.19 -3.62
N PHE A 256 6.62 7.36 -4.62
CA PHE A 256 6.46 5.92 -4.45
C PHE A 256 7.68 5.21 -5.02
N PHE A 257 8.54 4.73 -4.13
CA PHE A 257 9.68 3.89 -4.50
C PHE A 257 9.31 2.42 -4.29
N THR A 258 9.06 1.72 -5.41
CA THR A 258 8.77 0.29 -5.39
C THR A 258 10.03 -0.52 -5.15
N LYS A 259 9.85 -1.82 -4.87
CA LYS A 259 10.95 -2.78 -4.70
C LYS A 259 11.99 -2.75 -5.82
N ASP A 260 11.54 -2.64 -7.07
CA ASP A 260 12.44 -2.62 -8.23
C ASP A 260 13.18 -1.29 -8.34
N SER A 261 12.55 -0.17 -8.00
CA SER A 261 13.18 1.15 -8.04
C SER A 261 14.31 1.27 -7.02
N ILE A 262 14.11 0.77 -5.80
CA ILE A 262 15.13 0.79 -4.74
C ILE A 262 16.34 -0.06 -5.11
N LEU A 263 16.13 -1.22 -5.74
CA LEU A 263 17.20 -2.15 -6.08
C LEU A 263 17.99 -1.75 -7.35
N LYS A 264 17.46 -0.86 -8.18
CA LYS A 264 18.11 -0.37 -9.40
C LYS A 264 18.89 0.93 -9.23
N VAL A 265 19.01 1.43 -8.01
CA VAL A 265 19.85 2.61 -7.71
C VAL A 265 21.30 2.28 -8.02
N SER A 266 22.00 3.18 -8.71
CA SER A 266 23.38 2.97 -9.17
C SER A 266 24.38 2.65 -8.06
N ASN A 267 24.16 3.19 -6.85
CA ASN A 267 24.98 2.95 -5.67
C ASN A 267 24.13 2.36 -4.54
N LEU A 268 23.92 1.04 -4.57
CA LEU A 268 23.26 0.33 -3.48
C LEU A 268 24.08 0.45 -2.20
N SER A 269 23.43 0.87 -1.11
CA SER A 269 24.01 0.95 0.24
C SER A 269 23.21 0.08 1.22
N SER A 270 23.76 -0.17 2.41
CA SER A 270 23.04 -0.88 3.49
C SER A 270 21.67 -0.27 3.80
N TYR A 271 21.52 1.04 3.65
CA TYR A 271 20.23 1.72 3.79
C TYR A 271 19.20 1.26 2.75
N HIS A 272 19.58 1.17 1.47
CA HIS A 272 18.71 0.66 0.41
C HIS A 272 18.36 -0.82 0.62
N LEU A 273 19.33 -1.60 1.09
CA LEU A 273 19.13 -3.01 1.40
C LEU A 273 18.17 -3.21 2.58
N TYR A 274 18.28 -2.37 3.61
CA TYR A 274 17.34 -2.34 4.73
C TYR A 274 15.92 -2.04 4.25
N ILE A 275 15.74 -0.99 3.43
CA ILE A 275 14.45 -0.66 2.82
C ILE A 275 13.93 -1.87 2.02
N ALA A 276 14.78 -2.50 1.19
CA ALA A 276 14.38 -3.67 0.42
C ALA A 276 13.90 -4.82 1.33
N THR A 277 14.52 -5.06 2.49
CA THR A 277 14.03 -6.09 3.42
C THR A 277 12.61 -5.84 3.93
N LYS A 278 12.15 -4.58 3.92
CA LYS A 278 10.80 -4.19 4.34
C LYS A 278 9.78 -4.20 3.19
N LEU A 279 10.25 -4.09 1.95
CA LEU A 279 9.39 -4.08 0.75
C LEU A 279 9.03 -5.48 0.25
N PHE A 280 9.79 -6.51 0.62
CA PHE A 280 9.52 -7.89 0.23
C PHE A 280 8.84 -8.65 1.38
N GLU A 281 7.72 -9.31 1.06
CA GLU A 281 7.00 -10.15 2.03
C GLU A 281 7.71 -11.49 2.27
N ASN A 282 8.49 -11.93 1.29
CA ASN A 282 9.21 -13.19 1.31
C ASN A 282 10.71 -12.95 1.07
N GLU A 283 11.51 -13.46 2.00
CA GLU A 283 12.98 -13.41 1.94
C GLU A 283 13.56 -14.14 0.73
N ILE A 284 12.89 -15.18 0.22
CA ILE A 284 13.29 -15.91 -0.98
C ILE A 284 13.15 -15.02 -2.21
N ASP A 285 12.06 -14.25 -2.31
CA ASP A 285 11.83 -13.34 -3.43
C ASP A 285 12.85 -12.20 -3.41
N LEU A 286 13.16 -11.67 -2.22
CA LEU A 286 14.23 -10.70 -2.04
C LEU A 286 15.58 -11.30 -2.50
N LEU A 287 15.91 -12.49 -2.02
CA LEU A 287 17.17 -13.16 -2.38
C LEU A 287 17.30 -13.35 -3.89
N ASN A 288 16.25 -13.85 -4.56
CA ASN A 288 16.24 -14.04 -6.01
C ASN A 288 16.46 -12.71 -6.73
N LYS A 289 15.80 -11.63 -6.29
CA LYS A 289 15.96 -10.32 -6.89
C LYS A 289 17.36 -9.72 -6.67
N LEU A 290 17.92 -9.88 -5.48
CA LEU A 290 19.30 -9.44 -5.19
C LEU A 290 20.32 -10.20 -6.04
N LEU A 291 20.11 -11.49 -6.30
CA LEU A 291 20.97 -12.28 -7.18
C LEU A 291 20.91 -11.78 -8.63
N GLU A 292 19.73 -11.48 -9.16
CA GLU A 292 19.57 -10.87 -10.49
C GLU A 292 20.35 -9.54 -10.59
N VAL A 293 20.14 -8.63 -9.64
CA VAL A 293 20.82 -7.33 -9.61
C VAL A 293 22.34 -7.46 -9.48
N SER A 294 22.81 -8.44 -8.69
CA SER A 294 24.25 -8.72 -8.56
C SER A 294 24.89 -9.24 -9.85
N GLN A 295 24.13 -9.96 -10.68
CA GLN A 295 24.60 -10.48 -11.96
C GLN A 295 24.61 -9.39 -13.04
N GLU A 296 23.66 -8.44 -12.99
CA GLU A 296 23.58 -7.31 -13.92
C GLU A 296 24.66 -6.25 -13.65
N ASN A 297 25.09 -6.07 -12.38
CA ASN A 297 26.05 -5.05 -11.96
C ASN A 297 27.51 -5.55 -11.85
N LEU A 298 27.92 -6.45 -12.75
CA LEU A 298 29.24 -7.14 -12.73
C LEU A 298 30.49 -6.23 -12.70
N ASP A 299 30.37 -4.92 -12.97
CA ASP A 299 31.52 -4.04 -13.25
C ASP A 299 31.74 -2.82 -12.33
N SER A 300 31.11 -2.71 -11.16
CA SER A 300 31.57 -1.70 -10.19
C SER A 300 31.26 -2.06 -8.74
N LEU A 301 32.31 -2.32 -7.96
CA LEU A 301 32.30 -2.35 -6.49
C LEU A 301 31.12 -3.14 -5.90
N VAL A 302 31.23 -4.48 -5.91
CA VAL A 302 30.31 -5.34 -5.16
C VAL A 302 30.36 -4.93 -3.69
N ASN A 303 29.28 -4.29 -3.23
CA ASN A 303 29.16 -3.79 -1.86
C ASN A 303 29.21 -4.96 -0.87
N GLU A 304 30.15 -4.94 0.07
CA GLU A 304 30.31 -5.94 1.13
C GLU A 304 28.99 -6.21 1.88
N ASP A 305 28.18 -5.14 2.08
CA ASP A 305 26.87 -5.23 2.72
C ASP A 305 25.87 -6.08 1.91
N LEU A 306 25.91 -5.98 0.57
CA LEU A 306 25.06 -6.77 -0.33
C LEU A 306 25.42 -8.25 -0.26
N ASN A 307 26.72 -8.58 -0.35
CA ASN A 307 27.20 -9.96 -0.25
C ASN A 307 26.84 -10.57 1.10
N LYS A 308 27.04 -9.81 2.19
CA LYS A 308 26.69 -10.23 3.54
C LYS A 308 25.19 -10.48 3.70
N LEU A 309 24.35 -9.61 3.12
CA LEU A 309 22.90 -9.81 3.14
C LEU A 309 22.48 -11.05 2.34
N ILE A 310 22.98 -11.20 1.10
CA ILE A 310 22.72 -12.39 0.26
C ILE A 310 23.12 -13.67 1.00
N LEU A 311 24.28 -13.67 1.65
CA LEU A 311 24.77 -14.82 2.40
C LEU A 311 23.87 -15.13 3.61
N ASN A 312 23.48 -14.11 4.37
CA ASN A 312 22.57 -14.28 5.52
C ASN A 312 21.21 -14.84 5.09
N LEU A 313 20.64 -14.32 4.00
CA LEU A 313 19.37 -14.80 3.45
C LEU A 313 19.49 -16.24 2.97
N LYS A 314 20.54 -16.61 2.24
CA LYS A 314 20.81 -18.01 1.83
C LYS A 314 20.88 -18.96 3.01
N VAL A 315 21.62 -18.58 4.05
CA VAL A 315 21.75 -19.38 5.28
C VAL A 315 20.39 -19.54 5.94
N LYS A 316 19.62 -18.46 6.08
CA LYS A 316 18.29 -18.49 6.70
C LYS A 316 17.29 -19.32 5.90
N THR A 317 17.18 -19.15 4.59
CA THR A 317 16.29 -19.95 3.74
C THR A 317 16.63 -21.45 3.78
N GLU A 318 17.91 -21.81 3.76
CA GLU A 318 18.32 -23.22 3.85
C GLU A 318 18.01 -23.79 5.24
N ILE A 319 18.19 -22.96 6.28
CA ILE A 319 17.80 -23.28 7.64
C ILE A 319 16.28 -23.51 7.73
N ASP A 320 15.43 -22.64 7.16
CA ASP A 320 13.97 -22.75 7.17
C ASP A 320 13.49 -24.00 6.41
N ARG A 321 14.09 -24.30 5.25
CA ARG A 321 13.85 -25.53 4.48
C ARG A 321 14.18 -26.80 5.26
N VAL A 322 15.25 -26.74 6.07
CA VAL A 322 15.64 -27.82 6.98
C VAL A 322 14.68 -27.91 8.17
N PHE A 323 14.19 -26.76 8.67
CA PHE A 323 13.28 -26.65 9.80
C PHE A 323 11.88 -27.20 9.52
N GLU A 324 11.36 -27.09 8.29
CA GLU A 324 10.10 -27.74 7.89
C GLU A 324 10.12 -29.28 8.03
N ASN A 325 11.30 -29.88 8.26
CA ASN A 325 11.49 -31.33 8.25
C ASN A 325 11.93 -31.95 9.59
N ASN A 326 12.16 -31.22 10.71
CA ASN A 326 12.75 -31.86 11.90
C ASN A 326 12.63 -31.12 13.27
N ASP A 327 11.49 -31.22 13.96
CA ASP A 327 11.14 -30.43 15.19
C ASP A 327 12.07 -30.57 16.42
N LYS A 328 12.73 -31.72 16.66
CA LYS A 328 13.39 -31.98 17.96
C LYS A 328 14.85 -31.51 18.06
N PHE A 329 15.53 -31.33 16.93
CA PHE A 329 16.92 -30.86 16.91
C PHE A 329 17.02 -29.34 17.11
N ILE A 330 15.89 -28.66 16.92
CA ILE A 330 15.71 -27.22 16.78
C ILE A 330 15.81 -26.48 18.11
N SER A 331 15.13 -26.93 19.17
CA SER A 331 15.19 -26.27 20.49
C SER A 331 16.62 -26.21 21.05
N TYR A 332 17.50 -27.10 20.62
CA TYR A 332 18.90 -27.15 21.06
C TYR A 332 19.80 -26.15 20.31
N ILE A 333 19.55 -25.88 19.03
CA ILE A 333 20.38 -24.96 18.23
C ILE A 333 20.01 -23.50 18.50
N ILE A 334 18.71 -23.19 18.64
CA ILE A 334 18.21 -21.85 18.94
C ILE A 334 18.78 -21.35 20.29
N LEU A 335 18.71 -22.19 21.34
CA LEU A 335 19.25 -21.89 22.68
C LEU A 335 20.76 -21.59 22.71
N GLU A 336 21.54 -22.14 21.78
CA GLU A 336 23.00 -21.91 21.70
C GLU A 336 23.36 -20.75 20.76
N LEU A 337 22.51 -20.39 19.79
CA LEU A 337 22.72 -19.25 18.87
C LEU A 337 22.31 -17.90 19.50
N GLU A 338 21.29 -17.88 20.35
CA GLU A 338 20.85 -16.68 21.07
C GLU A 338 21.90 -16.19 22.11
N ASN A 339 22.75 -17.10 22.61
CA ASN A 339 23.80 -16.80 23.61
C ASN A 339 25.14 -16.33 22.99
N LYS A 340 25.10 -15.46 21.96
CA LYS A 340 26.25 -15.08 21.11
C LYS A 340 27.56 -14.78 21.88
N ASN A 341 28.58 -15.60 21.62
CA ASN A 341 30.01 -15.21 21.53
C ASN A 341 30.96 -16.32 21.07
N ASN A 342 30.48 -17.52 20.66
CA ASN A 342 31.40 -18.62 20.32
C ASN A 342 30.93 -19.53 19.17
N ILE A 343 30.86 -18.96 17.97
CA ILE A 343 30.58 -19.70 16.72
C ILE A 343 31.55 -20.89 16.52
N ARG A 344 32.82 -20.76 16.93
CA ARG A 344 33.80 -21.87 16.86
C ARG A 344 33.43 -23.03 17.79
N GLY A 345 32.92 -22.74 18.99
CA GLY A 345 32.41 -23.73 19.94
C GLY A 345 31.19 -24.46 19.40
N ILE A 346 30.27 -23.74 18.75
CA ILE A 346 29.06 -24.28 18.14
C ILE A 346 29.42 -25.23 16.99
N ILE A 347 30.30 -24.84 16.05
CA ILE A 347 30.77 -25.72 14.96
C ILE A 347 31.44 -26.99 15.51
N LYS A 348 32.24 -26.87 16.58
CA LYS A 348 32.93 -28.02 17.19
C LYS A 348 31.94 -29.00 17.86
N LYS A 349 30.88 -28.48 18.51
CA LYS A 349 29.79 -29.28 19.10
C LYS A 349 28.92 -29.93 18.01
N LEU A 350 28.60 -29.20 16.94
CA LEU A 350 27.86 -29.70 15.77
C LEU A 350 28.60 -30.86 15.10
N LYS A 351 29.90 -30.70 14.81
CA LYS A 351 30.77 -31.77 14.28
C LYS A 351 30.85 -33.01 15.19
N LYS A 352 30.73 -32.83 16.51
CA LYS A 352 30.71 -33.94 17.48
C LYS A 352 29.38 -34.69 17.47
N LYS A 353 28.26 -33.98 17.28
CA LYS A 353 26.92 -34.58 17.11
C LYS A 353 26.74 -35.24 15.72
N MET A 354 27.38 -34.73 14.66
CA MET A 354 27.38 -35.35 13.30
C MET A 354 27.74 -36.84 13.31
N LYS A 355 28.60 -37.28 14.23
CA LYS A 355 28.98 -38.69 14.35
C LYS A 355 27.82 -39.62 14.71
N LYS A 356 26.69 -39.09 15.18
CA LYS A 356 25.53 -39.86 15.68
C LYS A 356 24.25 -39.68 14.84
N LEU A 357 24.29 -38.85 13.79
CA LEU A 357 23.13 -38.53 12.96
C LEU A 357 23.05 -39.48 11.75
N ASP A 358 21.84 -39.63 11.20
CA ASP A 358 21.62 -40.41 9.98
C ASP A 358 22.21 -39.70 8.74
N PHE A 359 22.19 -40.37 7.59
CA PHE A 359 22.82 -39.85 6.37
C PHE A 359 22.15 -38.57 5.85
N LYS A 360 20.84 -38.40 6.02
CA LYS A 360 20.09 -37.24 5.52
C LYS A 360 20.40 -36.01 6.38
N GLU A 361 20.46 -36.19 7.69
CA GLU A 361 20.83 -35.16 8.66
C GLU A 361 22.30 -34.72 8.54
N LYS A 362 23.21 -35.64 8.16
CA LYS A 362 24.62 -35.31 7.88
C LYS A 362 24.79 -34.40 6.68
N THR A 363 24.14 -34.70 5.56
CA THR A 363 24.22 -33.89 4.33
C THR A 363 23.73 -32.45 4.57
N ILE A 364 22.65 -32.31 5.34
CA ILE A 364 22.11 -31.01 5.74
C ILE A 364 23.12 -30.23 6.59
N LEU A 365 23.72 -30.88 7.59
CA LEU A 365 24.70 -30.22 8.46
C LEU A 365 26.01 -29.89 7.73
N GLU A 366 26.39 -30.69 6.74
CA GLU A 366 27.53 -30.43 5.85
C GLU A 366 27.28 -29.21 4.97
N ASN A 367 26.06 -29.04 4.44
CA ASN A 367 25.67 -27.83 3.69
C ASN A 367 25.71 -26.58 4.59
N ILE A 368 25.13 -26.64 5.79
CA ILE A 368 25.18 -25.54 6.77
C ILE A 368 26.63 -25.22 7.18
N THR A 369 27.45 -26.25 7.42
CA THR A 369 28.86 -26.07 7.80
C THR A 369 29.69 -25.51 6.64
N SER A 370 29.40 -25.91 5.41
CA SER A 370 30.02 -25.39 4.20
C SER A 370 29.70 -23.91 4.04
N LEU A 371 28.41 -23.53 4.15
CA LEU A 371 27.96 -22.13 4.09
C LEU A 371 28.62 -21.26 5.17
N ILE A 372 28.73 -21.76 6.41
CA ILE A 372 29.41 -21.05 7.51
C ILE A 372 30.94 -20.94 7.27
N ASN A 373 31.56 -21.91 6.58
CA ASN A 373 32.98 -21.85 6.28
C ASN A 373 33.29 -20.94 5.08
N VAL A 374 32.40 -20.88 4.09
CA VAL A 374 32.46 -19.90 2.99
C VAL A 374 32.37 -18.49 3.57
N ALA A 375 31.45 -18.25 4.52
CA ALA A 375 31.33 -16.99 5.27
C ALA A 375 32.60 -16.58 6.04
N LYS A 376 33.45 -17.54 6.40
CA LYS A 376 34.72 -17.28 7.11
C LYS A 376 35.90 -17.00 6.18
N LEU A 377 35.86 -17.51 4.95
CA LEU A 377 36.95 -17.32 4.00
C LEU A 377 36.94 -15.90 3.43
N GLU A 378 35.76 -15.28 3.32
CA GLU A 378 35.62 -13.87 2.93
C GLU A 378 36.12 -12.92 4.03
N HIS A 379 35.86 -13.22 5.31
CA HIS A 379 36.40 -12.46 6.45
C HIS A 379 37.90 -12.66 6.76
N LEU A 380 38.61 -13.49 5.99
CA LEU A 380 40.05 -13.75 6.15
C LEU A 380 40.89 -13.27 4.95
N GLN A 381 40.25 -12.63 3.95
CA GLN A 381 40.95 -11.96 2.85
C GLN A 381 41.09 -10.43 3.04
N ASP A 382 40.65 -9.90 4.18
CA ASP A 382 41.04 -8.59 4.71
C ASP A 382 42.34 -8.65 5.51
#